data_AF-A0A3E0MX07-F1
#
_entry.id   AF-A0A3E0MX07-F1
#
_cell.length_a   1.000
_cell.length_b   1.000
_cell.length_c   1.000
_cell.angle_alpha   90.00
_cell.angle_beta   90.00
_cell.angle_gamma   90.00
#
_symmetry.space_group_name_H-M   'P 1'
#
loop_
_entity.id
_entity.type
_entity.pdbx_description
1 polymer ?
#
loop_
_entity_poly.entity_id
_entity_poly.type
_entity_poly.pdbx_seq_one_letter_code
_entity_poly.pdbx_strand_id
1 'polypeptide(L)'
;WAVGAAGCALWTGVSVADVFVQFGGPQDGMAYLTGTGGEPLPEGIDPQTVAVERSVPLKKGLEDCLLVWEMNGEPLPLVHGGPVRLLVPGYFGVNNVKWLRTLAATANESSNKIQQSGYRMRSVGESGNASHPSMYRMPVKSWINSPGADGQVIAPGRQRIFGVAFSGERGIDRVEVSTDGGKHWQEASLYGPDLGVNGWRTFSLDTELSDGQYQLVSRATDTHGDIQPADFPPNQRGYGHNGWRDHGLSISVSETASSFMAPEKSVDGNAFALAAGSVAGTSTTPVSAVSRMDSTNLQKDPASEPSLGYQLFNSAAQPPCAACHSLKAAGAKGVVGPNLDELRPDAKRIRTALAQGVGAMPAYADQLSDAEVSALVAFITSTQ
;
A
#
# COMPACT_ATOMS: atom_id res chain seq x y z
N TRP A 1 -16.47 -3.94 -7.85
CA TRP A 1 -15.33 -3.41 -7.07
C TRP A 1 -15.25 -1.92 -7.32
N ALA A 2 -14.98 -1.11 -6.30
CA ALA A 2 -14.51 0.27 -6.50
C ALA A 2 -13.00 0.21 -6.83
N VAL A 3 -12.13 0.72 -5.95
CA VAL A 3 -10.67 0.71 -6.15
C VAL A 3 -9.92 -0.33 -5.32
N GLY A 4 -10.56 -0.97 -4.34
CA GLY A 4 -9.89 -1.84 -3.35
C GLY A 4 -9.41 -3.22 -3.83
N ALA A 5 -9.67 -3.60 -5.08
CA ALA A 5 -9.17 -4.86 -5.66
C ALA A 5 -7.77 -4.67 -6.30
N ALA A 6 -6.89 -3.95 -5.62
CA ALA A 6 -5.56 -3.60 -6.06
C ALA A 6 -4.60 -3.51 -4.87
N GLY A 7 -3.31 -3.70 -5.14
CA GLY A 7 -2.25 -3.54 -4.14
C GLY A 7 -0.87 -3.56 -4.81
N CYS A 8 0.08 -2.87 -4.18
CA CYS A 8 1.49 -2.90 -4.56
C CYS A 8 2.29 -3.57 -3.44
N ALA A 9 3.14 -4.52 -3.80
CA ALA A 9 3.92 -5.32 -2.85
C ALA A 9 5.29 -5.64 -3.45
N LEU A 10 6.26 -5.87 -2.56
CA LEU A 10 7.57 -6.40 -2.91
C LEU A 10 7.47 -7.92 -2.97
N TRP A 11 8.11 -8.52 -3.97
CA TRP A 11 8.09 -9.96 -4.19
C TRP A 11 9.51 -10.48 -4.34
N THR A 12 9.81 -11.60 -3.69
CA THR A 12 11.12 -12.28 -3.81
C THR A 12 10.91 -13.66 -4.42
N GLY A 13 11.76 -14.02 -5.37
CA GLY A 13 11.62 -15.21 -6.18
C GLY A 13 12.79 -15.44 -7.13
N VAL A 14 12.57 -16.29 -8.12
CA VAL A 14 13.51 -16.56 -9.22
C VAL A 14 12.91 -16.10 -10.54
N SER A 15 13.75 -15.60 -11.45
CA SER A 15 13.32 -15.29 -12.82
C SER A 15 12.86 -16.54 -13.54
N VAL A 16 11.73 -16.45 -14.23
CA VAL A 16 11.27 -17.53 -15.13
C VAL A 16 12.32 -17.81 -16.20
N ALA A 17 13.02 -16.78 -16.69
CA ALA A 17 14.10 -16.95 -17.66
C ALA A 17 15.20 -17.89 -17.14
N ASP A 18 15.66 -17.67 -15.90
CA ASP A 18 16.70 -18.49 -15.28
C ASP A 18 16.25 -19.94 -15.10
N VAL A 19 14.98 -20.16 -14.75
CA VAL A 19 14.39 -21.51 -14.68
C VAL A 19 14.43 -22.17 -16.05
N PHE A 20 14.01 -21.50 -17.12
CA PHE A 20 14.07 -22.08 -18.47
C PHE A 20 15.52 -22.36 -18.89
N VAL A 21 16.46 -21.44 -18.65
CA VAL A 21 17.89 -21.63 -18.95
C VAL A 21 18.44 -22.87 -18.24
N GLN A 22 18.10 -23.05 -16.96
CA GLN A 22 18.51 -24.22 -16.18
C GLN A 22 18.05 -25.55 -16.79
N PHE A 23 16.93 -25.57 -17.52
CA PHE A 23 16.38 -26.75 -18.20
C PHE A 23 16.65 -26.79 -19.71
N GLY A 24 17.57 -25.98 -20.23
CA GLY A 24 17.98 -26.00 -21.63
C GLY A 24 17.17 -25.09 -22.56
N GLY A 25 16.36 -24.20 -22.00
CA GLY A 25 15.54 -23.22 -22.73
C GLY A 25 14.19 -23.77 -23.20
N PRO A 26 13.28 -22.88 -23.69
CA PRO A 26 12.06 -23.31 -24.33
C PRO A 26 12.36 -24.03 -25.65
N GLN A 27 11.53 -25.01 -26.01
CA GLN A 27 11.61 -25.65 -27.32
C GLN A 27 11.24 -24.66 -28.43
N ASP A 28 11.74 -24.92 -29.64
CA ASP A 28 11.36 -24.15 -30.83
C ASP A 28 9.85 -24.22 -31.09
N GLY A 29 9.30 -23.13 -31.62
CA GLY A 29 7.87 -23.03 -31.96
C GLY A 29 6.95 -22.78 -30.76
N MET A 30 7.48 -22.60 -29.55
CA MET A 30 6.70 -22.17 -28.39
C MET A 30 6.46 -20.65 -28.43
N ALA A 31 5.22 -20.23 -28.17
CA ALA A 31 4.81 -18.83 -28.25
C ALA A 31 4.23 -18.27 -26.95
N TYR A 32 3.88 -19.13 -25.99
CA TYR A 32 3.26 -18.76 -24.72
C TYR A 32 3.98 -19.37 -23.52
N LEU A 33 3.96 -18.63 -22.41
CA LEU A 33 4.23 -19.14 -21.07
C LEU A 33 2.88 -19.46 -20.41
N THR A 34 2.66 -20.73 -20.06
CA THR A 34 1.40 -21.21 -19.49
C THR A 34 1.63 -21.72 -18.07
N GLY A 35 0.91 -21.14 -17.11
CA GLY A 35 0.95 -21.53 -15.70
C GLY A 35 -0.36 -22.17 -15.26
N THR A 36 -0.27 -23.31 -14.58
CA THR A 36 -1.41 -24.06 -14.03
C THR A 36 -1.39 -24.03 -12.51
N GLY A 37 -2.51 -23.62 -11.91
CA GLY A 37 -2.73 -23.63 -10.46
C GLY A 37 -2.80 -25.05 -9.87
N GLY A 38 -2.56 -25.11 -8.56
CA GLY A 38 -2.48 -26.33 -7.76
C GLY A 38 -3.75 -26.66 -7.00
N GLU A 39 -4.89 -26.04 -7.33
CA GLU A 39 -6.16 -26.29 -6.66
C GLU A 39 -6.61 -27.76 -6.85
N PRO A 40 -7.18 -28.39 -5.81
CA PRO A 40 -7.86 -29.66 -5.99
C PRO A 40 -9.08 -29.45 -6.89
N LEU A 41 -9.20 -30.28 -7.94
CA LEU A 41 -10.31 -30.19 -8.88
C LEU A 41 -11.43 -31.14 -8.46
N PRO A 42 -12.71 -30.74 -8.56
CA PRO A 42 -13.84 -31.61 -8.25
C PRO A 42 -13.86 -32.85 -9.16
N GLU A 43 -14.14 -34.01 -8.58
CA GLU A 43 -14.30 -35.26 -9.34
C GLU A 43 -15.49 -35.17 -10.31
N GLY A 44 -15.36 -35.79 -11.49
CA GLY A 44 -16.41 -35.86 -12.49
C GLY A 44 -16.68 -34.55 -13.26
N ILE A 45 -15.95 -33.47 -12.98
CA ILE A 45 -16.02 -32.22 -13.74
C ILE A 45 -14.82 -32.14 -14.69
N ASP A 46 -15.05 -31.72 -15.94
CA ASP A 46 -13.98 -31.48 -16.91
C ASP A 46 -13.00 -30.43 -16.37
N PRO A 47 -11.71 -30.79 -16.14
CA PRO A 47 -10.68 -29.88 -15.65
C PRO A 47 -10.57 -28.59 -16.44
N GLN A 48 -10.78 -28.61 -17.76
CA GLN A 48 -10.67 -27.41 -18.59
C GLN A 48 -11.70 -26.34 -18.24
N THR A 49 -12.80 -26.72 -17.59
CA THR A 49 -13.88 -25.81 -17.21
C THR A 49 -13.65 -25.11 -15.87
N VAL A 50 -12.79 -25.67 -15.01
CA VAL A 50 -12.62 -25.24 -13.60
C VAL A 50 -11.18 -24.94 -13.20
N ALA A 51 -10.18 -25.55 -13.84
CA ALA A 51 -8.78 -25.34 -13.50
C ALA A 51 -8.31 -23.91 -13.86
N VAL A 52 -7.59 -23.29 -12.92
CA VAL A 52 -6.97 -21.99 -13.14
C VAL A 52 -5.68 -22.19 -13.92
N GLU A 53 -5.76 -21.98 -15.24
CA GLU A 53 -4.62 -22.02 -16.13
C GLU A 53 -4.64 -20.83 -17.07
N ARG A 54 -3.52 -20.11 -17.14
CA ARG A 54 -3.41 -18.87 -17.91
C ARG A 54 -2.16 -18.88 -18.76
N SER A 55 -2.28 -18.30 -19.95
CA SER A 55 -1.19 -18.17 -20.90
C SER A 55 -0.91 -16.71 -21.18
N VAL A 56 0.36 -16.31 -21.11
CA VAL A 56 0.87 -15.00 -21.55
C VAL A 56 1.90 -15.20 -22.68
N PRO A 57 2.20 -14.18 -23.50
CA PRO A 57 3.24 -14.32 -24.52
C PRO A 57 4.56 -14.80 -23.90
N LEU A 58 5.23 -15.78 -24.52
CA LEU A 58 6.47 -16.38 -23.98
C LEU A 58 7.56 -15.32 -23.85
N LYS A 59 7.68 -14.42 -24.83
CA LYS A 59 8.64 -13.31 -24.78
C LYS A 59 8.49 -12.50 -23.49
N LYS A 60 7.26 -12.09 -23.16
CA LYS A 60 6.94 -11.41 -21.90
C LYS A 60 7.31 -12.28 -20.70
N GLY A 61 6.95 -13.56 -20.76
CA GLY A 61 7.30 -14.56 -19.75
C GLY A 61 8.79 -14.64 -19.41
N LEU A 62 9.65 -14.59 -20.42
CA LEU A 62 11.10 -14.67 -20.27
C LEU A 62 11.76 -13.31 -20.01
N GLU A 63 11.04 -12.21 -20.17
CA GLU A 63 11.58 -10.86 -19.97
C GLU A 63 11.60 -10.48 -18.48
N ASP A 64 10.50 -10.71 -17.75
CA ASP A 64 10.39 -10.23 -16.37
C ASP A 64 9.44 -11.04 -15.45
N CYS A 65 8.90 -12.18 -15.88
CA CYS A 65 8.10 -13.00 -14.97
C CYS A 65 8.97 -13.68 -13.90
N LEU A 66 8.38 -13.85 -12.71
CA LEU A 66 9.03 -14.46 -11.56
C LEU A 66 8.22 -15.65 -11.02
N LEU A 67 8.90 -16.66 -10.49
CA LEU A 67 8.32 -17.62 -9.56
C LEU A 67 8.65 -17.15 -8.14
N VAL A 68 7.62 -16.73 -7.39
CA VAL A 68 7.80 -16.02 -6.10
C VAL A 68 7.33 -16.87 -4.93
N TRP A 69 8.07 -16.79 -3.82
CA TRP A 69 7.80 -17.52 -2.57
C TRP A 69 7.78 -16.61 -1.33
N GLU A 70 7.99 -15.31 -1.51
CA GLU A 70 7.96 -14.31 -0.45
C GLU A 70 7.24 -13.04 -0.95
N MET A 71 6.50 -12.41 -0.04
CA MET A 71 5.78 -11.14 -0.27
C MET A 71 6.05 -10.21 0.90
N ASN A 72 6.61 -9.04 0.63
CA ASN A 72 6.99 -8.04 1.63
C ASN A 72 7.92 -8.57 2.74
N GLY A 73 8.94 -9.35 2.36
CA GLY A 73 9.92 -9.89 3.31
C GLY A 73 9.46 -11.11 4.12
N GLU A 74 8.23 -11.59 3.90
CA GLU A 74 7.64 -12.72 4.62
C GLU A 74 7.29 -13.88 3.68
N PRO A 75 7.36 -15.14 4.15
CA PRO A 75 6.93 -16.29 3.36
C PRO A 75 5.54 -16.07 2.78
N LEU A 76 5.36 -16.38 1.50
CA LEU A 76 4.15 -16.08 0.76
C LEU A 76 2.94 -16.74 1.42
N PRO A 77 1.95 -15.97 1.93
CA PRO A 77 0.79 -16.56 2.58
C PRO A 77 -0.04 -17.42 1.64
N LEU A 78 -0.69 -18.46 2.16
CA LEU A 78 -1.55 -19.36 1.37
C LEU A 78 -2.61 -18.59 0.58
N VAL A 79 -3.25 -17.60 1.20
CA VAL A 79 -4.28 -16.74 0.57
C VAL A 79 -3.74 -15.92 -0.62
N HIS A 80 -2.43 -15.69 -0.65
CA HIS A 80 -1.73 -15.00 -1.73
C HIS A 80 -0.99 -15.94 -2.69
N GLY A 81 -1.13 -17.26 -2.51
CA GLY A 81 -0.68 -18.27 -3.45
C GLY A 81 0.58 -19.03 -3.06
N GLY A 82 1.00 -18.97 -1.79
CA GLY A 82 2.15 -19.76 -1.30
C GLY A 82 1.92 -21.27 -1.42
N PRO A 83 2.98 -22.09 -1.55
CA PRO A 83 4.39 -21.70 -1.36
C PRO A 83 5.03 -21.05 -2.58
N VAL A 84 4.47 -21.23 -3.78
CA VAL A 84 5.00 -20.64 -5.03
C VAL A 84 3.87 -20.09 -5.87
N ARG A 85 4.07 -18.89 -6.41
CA ARG A 85 3.16 -18.19 -7.32
C ARG A 85 3.89 -17.74 -8.57
N LEU A 86 3.21 -17.77 -9.72
CA LEU A 86 3.65 -17.04 -10.90
C LEU A 86 3.32 -15.56 -10.72
N LEU A 87 4.33 -14.71 -10.83
CA LEU A 87 4.16 -13.26 -10.93
C LEU A 87 4.41 -12.83 -12.38
N VAL A 88 3.47 -12.08 -12.94
CA VAL A 88 3.54 -11.48 -14.28
C VAL A 88 3.44 -9.96 -14.10
N PRO A 89 4.57 -9.26 -13.92
CA PRO A 89 4.58 -7.84 -13.61
C PRO A 89 3.83 -7.02 -14.66
N GLY A 90 3.01 -6.07 -14.19
CA GLY A 90 2.24 -5.15 -15.03
C GLY A 90 1.01 -5.74 -15.75
N TYR A 91 0.74 -7.04 -15.58
CA TYR A 91 -0.46 -7.69 -16.10
C TYR A 91 -1.55 -7.80 -15.02
N PHE A 92 -2.82 -7.89 -15.44
CA PHE A 92 -3.95 -8.07 -14.53
C PHE A 92 -3.80 -9.33 -13.67
N GLY A 93 -4.36 -9.27 -12.46
CA GLY A 93 -4.19 -10.28 -11.40
C GLY A 93 -4.50 -11.73 -11.79
N VAL A 94 -5.39 -11.96 -12.76
CA VAL A 94 -5.73 -13.32 -13.23
C VAL A 94 -4.51 -14.07 -13.79
N ASN A 95 -3.55 -13.36 -14.40
CA ASN A 95 -2.36 -14.00 -14.99
C ASN A 95 -1.31 -14.36 -13.94
N ASN A 96 -1.48 -13.91 -12.70
CA ASN A 96 -0.56 -14.14 -11.59
C ASN A 96 -0.99 -15.40 -10.81
N VAL A 97 -0.83 -16.56 -11.44
CA VAL A 97 -1.38 -17.86 -11.02
C VAL A 97 -0.84 -18.28 -9.64
N LYS A 98 -1.76 -18.46 -8.70
CA LYS A 98 -1.48 -18.89 -7.32
C LYS A 98 -1.26 -20.39 -7.23
N TRP A 99 -0.56 -20.83 -6.17
CA TRP A 99 -0.31 -22.25 -5.89
C TRP A 99 0.26 -22.97 -7.10
N LEU A 100 1.20 -22.32 -7.80
CA LEU A 100 1.65 -22.74 -9.11
C LEU A 100 2.20 -24.17 -9.05
N ARG A 101 1.59 -25.06 -9.83
CA ARG A 101 1.94 -26.48 -9.87
C ARG A 101 2.70 -26.85 -11.14
N THR A 102 2.32 -26.23 -12.26
CA THR A 102 2.95 -26.48 -13.56
C THR A 102 3.25 -25.16 -14.25
N LEU A 103 4.43 -25.08 -14.86
CA LEU A 103 4.82 -24.00 -15.77
C LEU A 103 5.33 -24.64 -17.07
N ALA A 104 4.84 -24.17 -18.22
CA ALA A 104 5.21 -24.72 -19.51
C ALA A 104 5.36 -23.61 -20.56
N ALA A 105 6.33 -23.78 -21.47
CA ALA A 105 6.30 -23.08 -22.75
C ALA A 105 5.39 -23.86 -23.70
N THR A 106 4.42 -23.19 -24.32
CA THR A 106 3.40 -23.82 -25.17
C THR A 106 3.28 -23.12 -26.52
N ALA A 107 2.98 -23.87 -27.58
CA ALA A 107 2.79 -23.31 -28.92
C ALA A 107 1.52 -22.47 -29.03
N ASN A 108 0.47 -22.85 -28.30
CA ASN A 108 -0.82 -22.16 -28.24
C ASN A 108 -1.14 -21.72 -26.82
N GLU A 109 -2.10 -20.80 -26.68
CA GLU A 109 -2.72 -20.51 -25.40
C GLU A 109 -3.42 -21.76 -24.82
N SER A 110 -3.54 -21.82 -23.50
CA SER A 110 -4.31 -22.83 -22.77
C SER A 110 -5.72 -22.95 -23.33
N SER A 111 -6.19 -24.17 -23.54
CA SER A 111 -7.56 -24.46 -23.95
C SER A 111 -8.59 -24.29 -22.82
N ASN A 112 -8.16 -24.00 -21.59
CA ASN A 112 -9.07 -23.86 -20.46
C ASN A 112 -10.03 -22.69 -20.64
N LYS A 113 -11.26 -22.86 -20.14
CA LYS A 113 -12.35 -21.89 -20.24
C LYS A 113 -11.93 -20.50 -19.73
N ILE A 114 -11.15 -20.45 -18.65
CA ILE A 114 -10.65 -19.20 -18.05
C ILE A 114 -9.69 -18.42 -18.97
N GLN A 115 -9.06 -19.09 -19.95
CA GLN A 115 -8.23 -18.48 -21.00
C GLN A 115 -9.02 -18.21 -22.28
N GLN A 116 -9.80 -19.19 -22.75
CA GLN A 116 -10.44 -19.13 -24.06
C GLN A 116 -11.64 -18.18 -24.10
N SER A 117 -12.52 -18.19 -23.08
CA SER A 117 -13.74 -17.36 -23.06
C SER A 117 -13.84 -16.46 -21.83
N GLY A 118 -13.26 -16.89 -20.71
CA GLY A 118 -13.07 -16.09 -19.51
C GLY A 118 -12.03 -15.00 -19.73
N TYR A 119 -12.15 -13.89 -19.00
CA TYR A 119 -11.17 -12.79 -19.01
C TYR A 119 -10.88 -12.22 -20.41
N ARG A 120 -11.91 -12.18 -21.26
CA ARG A 120 -11.91 -11.57 -22.59
C ARG A 120 -12.69 -10.25 -22.59
N MET A 121 -12.04 -9.17 -23.03
CA MET A 121 -12.63 -7.84 -23.23
C MET A 121 -13.54 -7.86 -24.46
N ARG A 122 -14.83 -7.57 -24.26
CA ARG A 122 -15.85 -7.64 -25.33
C ARG A 122 -17.04 -6.76 -25.02
N SER A 123 -17.81 -6.41 -26.05
CA SER A 123 -18.97 -5.54 -25.93
C SER A 123 -20.07 -6.19 -25.09
N VAL A 124 -20.92 -5.37 -24.49
CA VAL A 124 -22.11 -5.86 -23.76
C VAL A 124 -23.01 -6.64 -24.72
N GLY A 125 -23.46 -7.82 -24.29
CA GLY A 125 -24.26 -8.76 -25.08
C GLY A 125 -23.46 -9.82 -25.83
N GLU A 126 -22.14 -9.68 -25.98
CA GLU A 126 -21.32 -10.64 -26.71
C GLU A 126 -20.87 -11.85 -25.85
N SER A 127 -20.76 -13.01 -26.48
CA SER A 127 -20.17 -14.21 -25.86
C SER A 127 -18.64 -14.17 -25.92
N GLY A 128 -17.97 -14.62 -24.86
CA GLY A 128 -16.51 -14.63 -24.79
C GLY A 128 -15.91 -15.76 -25.63
N ASN A 129 -14.84 -15.46 -26.37
CA ASN A 129 -14.06 -16.42 -27.15
C ASN A 129 -12.63 -15.86 -27.39
N ALA A 130 -11.75 -16.69 -27.95
CA ALA A 130 -10.33 -16.41 -28.02
C ALA A 130 -9.93 -15.26 -28.97
N SER A 131 -10.81 -14.85 -29.89
CA SER A 131 -10.53 -13.73 -30.79
C SER A 131 -10.57 -12.37 -30.09
N HIS A 132 -11.24 -12.28 -28.93
CA HIS A 132 -11.29 -11.06 -28.15
C HIS A 132 -9.97 -10.82 -27.38
N PRO A 133 -9.60 -9.55 -27.12
CA PRO A 133 -8.43 -9.25 -26.30
C PRO A 133 -8.53 -9.88 -24.91
N SER A 134 -7.46 -10.57 -24.48
CA SER A 134 -7.36 -11.11 -23.12
C SER A 134 -7.01 -10.00 -22.12
N MET A 135 -7.36 -10.18 -20.85
CA MET A 135 -6.97 -9.29 -19.76
C MET A 135 -5.48 -9.41 -19.43
N TYR A 136 -4.62 -8.87 -20.29
CA TYR A 136 -3.16 -8.87 -20.15
C TYR A 136 -2.66 -7.62 -19.44
N ARG A 137 -1.97 -6.73 -20.16
CA ARG A 137 -1.37 -5.51 -19.64
C ARG A 137 -2.42 -4.62 -18.95
N MET A 138 -2.10 -4.10 -17.76
CA MET A 138 -2.92 -3.10 -17.09
C MET A 138 -2.73 -1.71 -17.74
N PRO A 139 -3.80 -0.96 -18.01
CA PRO A 139 -3.70 0.39 -18.53
C PRO A 139 -3.26 1.39 -17.45
N VAL A 140 -2.90 2.62 -17.86
CA VAL A 140 -2.68 3.74 -16.95
C VAL A 140 -3.94 3.98 -16.09
N LYS A 141 -3.75 4.07 -14.78
CA LYS A 141 -4.82 4.32 -13.80
C LYS A 141 -4.28 5.00 -12.55
N SER A 142 -5.05 5.92 -12.01
CA SER A 142 -4.89 6.50 -10.68
C SER A 142 -6.22 6.66 -9.96
N TRP A 143 -6.15 6.81 -8.65
CA TRP A 143 -7.28 7.24 -7.81
C TRP A 143 -6.78 7.89 -6.51
N ILE A 144 -7.68 8.57 -5.82
CA ILE A 144 -7.44 9.33 -4.59
C ILE A 144 -7.85 8.50 -3.36
N ASN A 145 -7.04 8.56 -2.30
CA ASN A 145 -7.25 7.90 -1.00
C ASN A 145 -7.23 8.91 0.18
N SER A 146 -7.41 10.20 -0.09
CA SER A 146 -7.22 11.30 0.87
C SER A 146 -8.31 11.40 1.95
N PRO A 147 -8.19 12.30 2.96
CA PRO A 147 -9.26 12.58 3.92
C PRO A 147 -10.61 12.86 3.22
N GLY A 148 -11.69 12.40 3.85
CA GLY A 148 -13.03 12.39 3.27
C GLY A 148 -13.35 11.15 2.43
N ALA A 149 -12.36 10.30 2.12
CA ALA A 149 -12.57 9.04 1.38
C ALA A 149 -13.47 8.03 2.13
N ASP A 150 -13.56 8.17 3.45
CA ASP A 150 -14.42 7.41 4.34
C ASP A 150 -15.80 8.06 4.55
N GLY A 151 -16.09 9.15 3.84
CA GLY A 151 -17.33 9.90 3.94
C GLY A 151 -17.36 10.90 5.09
N GLN A 152 -16.27 11.08 5.83
CA GLN A 152 -16.20 12.09 6.89
C GLN A 152 -16.12 13.50 6.32
N VAL A 153 -16.73 14.44 7.03
CA VAL A 153 -16.61 15.87 6.75
C VAL A 153 -15.24 16.34 7.20
N ILE A 154 -14.53 17.07 6.33
CA ILE A 154 -13.19 17.59 6.64
C ILE A 154 -13.24 19.07 7.01
N ALA A 155 -12.31 19.52 7.86
CA ALA A 155 -12.23 20.93 8.24
C ALA A 155 -11.71 21.79 7.07
N PRO A 156 -12.10 23.08 6.97
CA PRO A 156 -11.55 23.99 5.97
C PRO A 156 -10.06 24.29 6.24
N GLY A 157 -9.37 24.75 5.21
CA GLY A 157 -7.96 25.16 5.25
C GLY A 157 -7.07 24.29 4.38
N ARG A 158 -5.78 24.25 4.72
CA ARG A 158 -4.77 23.50 3.97
C ARG A 158 -5.01 21.99 4.08
N GLN A 159 -5.37 21.37 2.98
CA GLN A 159 -5.58 19.94 2.84
C GLN A 159 -4.53 19.31 1.93
N ARG A 160 -4.13 18.08 2.26
CA ARG A 160 -3.28 17.25 1.40
C ARG A 160 -4.13 16.16 0.76
N ILE A 161 -4.34 16.30 -0.54
CA ILE A 161 -4.95 15.26 -1.37
C ILE A 161 -3.85 14.29 -1.79
N PHE A 162 -4.05 13.00 -1.64
CA PHE A 162 -3.06 11.98 -2.04
C PHE A 162 -3.73 10.74 -2.61
N GLY A 163 -2.95 9.97 -3.35
CA GLY A 163 -3.41 8.75 -4.00
C GLY A 163 -2.28 7.95 -4.61
N VAL A 164 -2.65 7.01 -5.48
CA VAL A 164 -1.72 6.12 -6.18
C VAL A 164 -1.97 6.14 -7.68
N ALA A 165 -0.90 5.94 -8.46
CA ALA A 165 -0.94 5.88 -9.92
C ALA A 165 0.00 4.79 -10.44
N PHE A 166 -0.41 4.05 -11.46
CA PHE A 166 0.43 3.06 -12.15
C PHE A 166 0.02 2.93 -13.62
N SER A 167 0.88 2.34 -14.44
CA SER A 167 0.54 1.97 -15.82
C SER A 167 1.12 0.61 -16.19
N GLY A 168 0.89 -0.41 -15.37
CA GLY A 168 1.26 -1.79 -15.65
C GLY A 168 2.78 -2.01 -15.78
N GLU A 169 3.30 -1.98 -17.01
CA GLU A 169 4.71 -2.12 -17.39
C GLU A 169 5.34 -0.78 -17.77
N ARG A 170 4.57 0.30 -17.66
CA ARG A 170 4.98 1.66 -17.97
C ARG A 170 4.92 2.45 -16.67
N GLY A 171 5.99 3.20 -16.40
CA GLY A 171 6.06 4.09 -15.24
C GLY A 171 5.09 5.26 -15.38
N ILE A 172 4.93 6.04 -14.31
CA ILE A 172 4.12 7.26 -14.32
C ILE A 172 5.02 8.46 -14.60
N ASP A 173 4.64 9.26 -15.59
CA ASP A 173 5.28 10.54 -15.91
C ASP A 173 4.79 11.63 -14.96
N ARG A 174 3.46 11.83 -14.92
CA ARG A 174 2.83 12.82 -14.04
C ARG A 174 1.42 12.39 -13.63
N VAL A 175 0.94 13.02 -12.56
CA VAL A 175 -0.45 12.93 -12.11
C VAL A 175 -1.00 14.34 -11.96
N GLU A 176 -2.19 14.56 -12.49
CA GLU A 176 -2.95 15.78 -12.28
C GLU A 176 -4.13 15.49 -11.34
N VAL A 177 -4.46 16.45 -10.48
CA VAL A 177 -5.59 16.39 -9.56
C VAL A 177 -6.52 17.57 -9.82
N SER A 178 -7.82 17.31 -9.77
CA SER A 178 -8.86 18.32 -9.86
C SER A 178 -9.76 18.24 -8.63
N THR A 179 -10.16 19.39 -8.11
CA THR A 179 -11.07 19.51 -6.96
C THR A 179 -12.52 19.80 -7.37
N ASP A 180 -12.77 20.02 -8.66
CA ASP A 180 -14.07 20.47 -9.21
C ASP A 180 -14.63 19.54 -10.31
N GLY A 181 -14.29 18.25 -10.22
CA GLY A 181 -14.80 17.21 -11.11
C GLY A 181 -14.15 17.21 -12.51
N GLY A 182 -12.92 17.71 -12.60
CA GLY A 182 -12.10 17.70 -13.82
C GLY A 182 -12.21 18.95 -14.67
N LYS A 183 -12.72 20.08 -14.15
CA LYS A 183 -12.80 21.34 -14.89
C LYS A 183 -11.46 22.07 -14.86
N HIS A 184 -10.80 22.10 -13.70
CA HIS A 184 -9.45 22.64 -13.54
C HIS A 184 -8.51 21.59 -12.96
N TRP A 185 -7.27 21.58 -13.44
CA TRP A 185 -6.26 20.58 -13.09
C TRP A 185 -5.03 21.25 -12.51
N GLN A 186 -4.47 20.64 -11.48
CA GLN A 186 -3.19 21.01 -10.88
C GLN A 186 -2.29 19.78 -10.89
N GLU A 187 -1.03 19.97 -11.25
CA GLU A 187 -0.05 18.89 -11.22
C GLU A 187 0.27 18.51 -9.77
N ALA A 188 0.17 17.22 -9.46
CA ALA A 188 0.51 16.66 -8.16
C ALA A 188 1.99 16.25 -8.12
N SER A 189 2.60 16.35 -6.95
CA SER A 189 3.96 15.87 -6.72
C SER A 189 3.96 14.35 -6.54
N LEU A 190 4.77 13.65 -7.34
CA LEU A 190 5.11 12.25 -7.05
C LEU A 190 6.09 12.21 -5.88
N TYR A 191 5.82 11.38 -4.87
CA TYR A 191 6.67 11.29 -3.67
C TYR A 191 6.92 9.83 -3.29
N GLY A 192 7.88 9.62 -2.37
CA GLY A 192 8.35 8.28 -2.00
C GLY A 192 9.35 7.71 -3.01
N PRO A 193 9.94 6.53 -2.70
CA PRO A 193 10.86 5.86 -3.61
C PRO A 193 10.15 5.45 -4.90
N ASP A 194 10.89 5.51 -6.02
CA ASP A 194 10.46 4.85 -7.25
C ASP A 194 10.80 3.36 -7.16
N LEU A 195 9.78 2.52 -6.99
CA LEU A 195 9.92 1.06 -6.85
C LEU A 195 10.02 0.33 -8.21
N GLY A 196 10.25 1.07 -9.28
CA GLY A 196 10.32 0.56 -10.64
C GLY A 196 8.99 0.62 -11.39
N VAL A 197 9.04 0.36 -12.69
CA VAL A 197 7.92 0.59 -13.64
C VAL A 197 6.65 -0.20 -13.35
N ASN A 198 6.74 -1.31 -12.60
CA ASN A 198 5.59 -2.12 -12.21
C ASN A 198 4.99 -1.74 -10.86
N GLY A 199 5.76 -1.01 -10.03
CA GLY A 199 5.25 -0.43 -8.79
C GLY A 199 4.37 0.77 -9.10
N TRP A 200 3.37 1.03 -8.25
CA TRP A 200 2.69 2.32 -8.32
C TRP A 200 3.62 3.44 -7.82
N ARG A 201 3.32 4.67 -8.23
CA ARG A 201 3.83 5.87 -7.59
C ARG A 201 2.75 6.44 -6.69
N THR A 202 3.14 6.93 -5.52
CA THR A 202 2.27 7.77 -4.69
C THR A 202 2.36 9.21 -5.14
N PHE A 203 1.23 9.91 -5.17
CA PHE A 203 1.15 11.32 -5.54
C PHE A 203 0.43 12.14 -4.47
N SER A 204 0.78 13.42 -4.35
CA SER A 204 0.10 14.36 -3.46
C SER A 204 -0.04 15.77 -4.04
N LEU A 205 -1.12 16.45 -3.66
CA LEU A 205 -1.39 17.86 -3.95
C LEU A 205 -1.76 18.56 -2.63
N ASP A 206 -1.00 19.58 -2.25
CA ASP A 206 -1.37 20.50 -1.18
C ASP A 206 -2.28 21.58 -1.77
N THR A 207 -3.48 21.76 -1.21
CA THR A 207 -4.45 22.76 -1.66
C THR A 207 -5.21 23.36 -0.48
N GLU A 208 -5.63 24.61 -0.60
CA GLU A 208 -6.60 25.22 0.33
C GLU A 208 -8.02 24.82 -0.09
N LEU A 209 -8.82 24.31 0.84
CA LEU A 209 -10.25 24.04 0.63
C LEU A 209 -11.08 24.87 1.61
N SER A 210 -11.96 25.73 1.10
CA SER A 210 -12.98 26.41 1.89
C SER A 210 -14.18 25.50 2.15
N ASP A 211 -15.07 25.92 3.06
CA ASP A 211 -16.39 25.31 3.23
C ASP A 211 -17.08 25.08 1.87
N GLY A 212 -17.62 23.87 1.67
CA GLY A 212 -18.26 23.49 0.41
C GLY A 212 -18.22 22.00 0.07
N GLN A 213 -18.82 21.65 -1.06
CA GLN A 213 -18.80 20.31 -1.64
C GLN A 213 -17.78 20.27 -2.79
N TYR A 214 -16.94 19.23 -2.81
CA TYR A 214 -15.92 19.06 -3.83
C TYR A 214 -16.04 17.70 -4.49
N GLN A 215 -15.59 17.63 -5.74
CA GLN A 215 -15.47 16.39 -6.49
C GLN A 215 -14.01 16.20 -6.86
N LEU A 216 -13.30 15.45 -6.03
CA LEU A 216 -11.88 15.18 -6.23
C LEU A 216 -11.70 14.09 -7.27
N VAL A 217 -10.89 14.33 -8.30
CA VAL A 217 -10.51 13.33 -9.31
C VAL A 217 -9.00 13.42 -9.58
N SER A 218 -8.42 12.31 -10.02
CA SER A 218 -7.01 12.23 -10.42
C SER A 218 -6.88 11.65 -11.83
N ARG A 219 -5.93 12.14 -12.61
CA ARG A 219 -5.62 11.68 -13.96
C ARG A 219 -4.13 11.44 -14.08
N ALA A 220 -3.73 10.19 -14.31
CA ALA A 220 -2.34 9.83 -14.58
C ALA A 220 -2.01 9.88 -16.09
N THR A 221 -0.77 10.26 -16.38
CA THR A 221 -0.12 10.08 -17.69
C THR A 221 1.09 9.17 -17.50
N ASP A 222 1.24 8.15 -18.34
CA ASP A 222 2.40 7.26 -18.29
C ASP A 222 3.58 7.79 -19.12
N THR A 223 4.75 7.17 -18.95
CA THR A 223 6.00 7.60 -19.63
C THR A 223 5.99 7.44 -21.15
N HIS A 224 4.96 6.81 -21.73
CA HIS A 224 4.75 6.69 -23.17
C HIS A 224 3.68 7.65 -23.68
N GLY A 225 3.10 8.47 -22.80
CA GLY A 225 2.09 9.46 -23.14
C GLY A 225 0.65 8.93 -23.13
N ASP A 226 0.39 7.69 -22.68
CA ASP A 226 -0.99 7.24 -22.48
C ASP A 226 -1.58 7.98 -21.28
N ILE A 227 -2.75 8.59 -21.50
CA ILE A 227 -3.45 9.39 -20.49
C ILE A 227 -4.72 8.65 -20.06
N GLN A 228 -4.97 8.64 -18.76
CA GLN A 228 -6.19 8.06 -18.19
C GLN A 228 -7.44 8.78 -18.75
N PRO A 229 -8.41 8.05 -19.32
CA PRO A 229 -9.60 8.65 -19.91
C PRO A 229 -10.57 9.14 -18.82
N ALA A 230 -11.46 10.07 -19.18
CA ALA A 230 -12.51 10.52 -18.28
C ALA A 230 -13.48 9.40 -17.92
N ASP A 231 -14.00 8.76 -18.95
CA ASP A 231 -14.99 7.71 -18.87
C ASP A 231 -14.39 6.43 -19.44
N PHE A 232 -14.88 5.27 -18.98
CA PHE A 232 -14.47 3.97 -19.51
C PHE A 232 -15.69 3.26 -20.09
N PRO A 233 -15.64 2.83 -21.37
CA PRO A 233 -16.79 2.22 -22.00
C PRO A 233 -17.18 0.91 -21.30
N PRO A 234 -18.48 0.62 -21.15
CA PRO A 234 -18.92 -0.63 -20.56
C PRO A 234 -18.50 -1.82 -21.44
N ASN A 235 -18.10 -2.91 -20.79
CA ASN A 235 -17.84 -4.19 -21.43
C ASN A 235 -18.60 -5.29 -20.67
N GLN A 236 -18.82 -6.44 -21.32
CA GLN A 236 -19.72 -7.51 -20.81
C GLN A 236 -19.43 -7.97 -19.38
N ARG A 237 -18.19 -7.78 -18.88
CA ARG A 237 -17.76 -8.25 -17.57
C ARG A 237 -17.29 -7.14 -16.63
N GLY A 238 -17.40 -5.88 -17.06
CA GLY A 238 -16.92 -4.72 -16.28
C GLY A 238 -15.42 -4.75 -16.01
N TYR A 239 -14.63 -5.33 -16.92
CA TYR A 239 -13.19 -5.48 -16.76
C TYR A 239 -12.43 -4.20 -17.11
N GLY A 240 -11.25 -4.03 -16.51
CA GLY A 240 -10.23 -3.08 -16.97
C GLY A 240 -10.55 -1.60 -16.78
N HIS A 241 -11.56 -1.24 -15.98
CA HIS A 241 -11.98 0.15 -15.80
C HIS A 241 -10.82 1.03 -15.29
N ASN A 242 -10.48 2.05 -16.09
CA ASN A 242 -9.52 3.08 -15.74
C ASN A 242 -10.06 4.51 -15.91
N GLY A 243 -11.37 4.72 -16.05
CA GLY A 243 -11.95 6.07 -16.13
C GLY A 243 -11.73 6.84 -14.82
N TRP A 244 -11.30 8.10 -14.87
CA TRP A 244 -11.11 8.89 -13.65
C TRP A 244 -12.41 9.42 -13.03
N ARG A 245 -13.48 9.58 -13.82
CA ARG A 245 -14.75 10.18 -13.35
C ARG A 245 -15.46 9.29 -12.33
N ASP A 246 -15.62 8.01 -12.64
CA ASP A 246 -16.33 7.05 -11.76
C ASP A 246 -15.57 6.75 -10.45
N HIS A 247 -14.27 7.02 -10.41
CA HIS A 247 -13.44 6.88 -9.21
C HIS A 247 -13.25 8.22 -8.48
N GLY A 248 -13.98 9.26 -8.90
CA GLY A 248 -13.95 10.54 -8.22
C GLY A 248 -14.53 10.44 -6.82
N LEU A 249 -13.90 11.15 -5.89
CA LEU A 249 -14.34 11.24 -4.50
C LEU A 249 -15.15 12.51 -4.26
N SER A 250 -16.41 12.37 -3.87
CA SER A 250 -17.21 13.48 -3.37
C SER A 250 -16.88 13.72 -1.89
N ILE A 251 -16.43 14.92 -1.54
CA ILE A 251 -16.14 15.29 -0.15
C ILE A 251 -16.91 16.54 0.27
N SER A 252 -17.22 16.59 1.56
CA SER A 252 -17.76 17.77 2.22
C SER A 252 -16.70 18.42 3.10
N VAL A 253 -16.48 19.71 2.91
CA VAL A 253 -15.63 20.55 3.75
C VAL A 253 -16.54 21.46 4.55
N SER A 254 -16.42 21.47 5.88
CA SER A 254 -17.24 22.34 6.72
C SER A 254 -16.55 22.75 8.00
N GLU A 255 -16.75 24.00 8.42
CA GLU A 255 -16.31 24.53 9.72
C GLU A 255 -16.85 23.69 10.91
N THR A 256 -17.98 23.00 10.72
CA THR A 256 -18.56 22.11 11.75
C THR A 256 -17.72 20.85 11.99
N ALA A 257 -16.86 20.44 11.06
CA ALA A 257 -15.91 19.35 11.30
C ALA A 257 -14.92 19.69 12.41
N SER A 258 -14.55 20.97 12.53
CA SER A 258 -13.67 21.48 13.59
C SER A 258 -14.31 21.41 14.98
N SER A 259 -15.65 21.35 15.09
CA SER A 259 -16.33 21.27 16.39
C SER A 259 -16.35 19.86 16.99
N PHE A 260 -16.03 18.82 16.22
CA PHE A 260 -15.89 17.45 16.72
C PHE A 260 -14.49 17.12 17.25
N MET A 261 -13.53 18.06 17.13
CA MET A 261 -12.18 17.96 17.71
C MET A 261 -11.95 18.88 18.91
N ALA A 262 -13.01 19.36 19.58
CA ALA A 262 -12.84 19.99 20.88
C ALA A 262 -12.33 18.94 21.89
N PRO A 263 -11.36 19.27 22.78
CA PRO A 263 -10.91 18.34 23.80
C PRO A 263 -12.09 17.99 24.70
N GLU A 264 -12.27 16.70 25.02
CA GLU A 264 -13.23 16.27 26.03
C GLU A 264 -13.03 17.11 27.29
N LYS A 265 -14.11 17.78 27.71
CA LYS A 265 -14.15 18.49 28.99
C LYS A 265 -13.73 17.53 30.09
N SER A 266 -12.70 17.92 30.83
CA SER A 266 -12.36 17.32 32.12
C SER A 266 -13.62 17.23 32.98
N VAL A 267 -14.01 16.01 33.34
CA VAL A 267 -15.03 15.81 34.36
C VAL A 267 -14.43 16.28 35.68
N ASP A 268 -15.01 17.35 36.21
CA ASP A 268 -14.71 17.91 37.52
C ASP A 268 -14.89 16.81 38.60
N GLY A 269 -13.75 16.37 39.13
CA GLY A 269 -13.69 15.57 40.34
C GLY A 269 -14.06 16.45 41.54
N ASN A 270 -15.17 16.08 42.16
CA ASN A 270 -15.77 16.72 43.33
C ASN A 270 -14.75 17.14 44.40
N ALA A 271 -14.96 18.36 44.89
CA ALA A 271 -14.26 18.98 46.00
C ALA A 271 -14.28 18.12 47.28
N PHE A 272 -13.10 17.95 47.88
CA PHE A 272 -12.97 17.87 49.33
C PHE A 272 -12.08 19.02 49.79
N ALA A 273 -12.71 19.98 50.47
CA ALA A 273 -12.06 21.10 51.09
C ALA A 273 -11.31 20.65 52.35
N LEU A 274 -10.04 21.03 52.49
CA LEU A 274 -9.41 21.33 53.78
C LEU A 274 -8.43 22.48 53.59
N ALA A 275 -8.52 23.42 54.53
CA ALA A 275 -7.97 24.75 54.46
C ALA A 275 -6.58 24.90 55.13
N ALA A 276 -5.91 25.97 54.70
CA ALA A 276 -5.01 26.87 55.44
C ALA A 276 -3.53 26.49 55.72
N GLY A 277 -2.67 27.47 55.44
CA GLY A 277 -1.30 27.63 55.98
C GLY A 277 -0.22 27.71 54.88
N SER A 278 0.06 28.86 54.26
CA SER A 278 0.89 30.00 54.75
C SER A 278 2.42 29.79 54.66
N VAL A 279 3.08 30.81 54.09
CA VAL A 279 4.51 31.24 54.13
C VAL A 279 5.57 30.33 53.48
N ALA A 280 6.23 30.74 52.38
CA ALA A 280 7.26 31.78 52.17
C ALA A 280 8.69 31.29 52.43
N GLY A 281 9.58 31.47 51.44
CA GLY A 281 11.03 31.26 51.60
C GLY A 281 11.83 31.03 50.31
N THR A 282 12.21 32.14 49.68
CA THR A 282 13.51 32.45 49.00
C THR A 282 14.71 31.57 49.43
N SER A 283 15.82 31.32 48.71
CA SER A 283 16.42 31.73 47.43
C SER A 283 17.84 31.09 47.34
N THR A 284 18.51 31.21 46.18
CA THR A 284 19.98 31.24 45.92
C THR A 284 20.86 29.95 45.92
N THR A 285 21.15 29.43 44.71
CA THR A 285 22.47 29.25 43.98
C THR A 285 23.84 29.32 44.72
N PRO A 286 25.00 28.85 44.16
CA PRO A 286 25.29 27.87 43.07
C PRO A 286 26.60 26.99 43.22
N VAL A 287 26.89 26.22 42.15
CA VAL A 287 28.15 25.64 41.57
C VAL A 287 28.92 24.44 42.18
N SER A 288 29.25 23.51 41.25
CA SER A 288 30.47 22.69 41.08
C SER A 288 30.55 21.30 41.74
N ALA A 289 30.54 20.25 40.92
CA ALA A 289 31.73 19.45 40.57
C ALA A 289 31.36 18.05 40.03
N VAL A 290 32.11 17.63 39.01
CA VAL A 290 32.04 16.33 38.34
C VAL A 290 32.73 15.25 39.17
N SER A 291 32.07 14.10 39.42
CA SER A 291 32.73 12.78 39.37
C SER A 291 31.79 11.58 39.58
N ARG A 292 31.96 10.63 38.65
CA ARG A 292 32.00 9.17 38.79
C ARG A 292 30.74 8.40 39.19
N MET A 293 30.44 7.42 38.33
CA MET A 293 29.55 6.28 38.51
C MET A 293 29.67 5.66 39.90
N ASP A 294 28.52 5.36 40.51
CA ASP A 294 28.32 4.06 41.12
C ASP A 294 26.87 3.62 41.00
N SER A 295 26.73 2.33 40.75
CA SER A 295 25.46 1.64 40.54
C SER A 295 24.90 1.27 41.90
N THR A 296 23.72 1.77 42.26
CA THR A 296 22.65 1.04 42.98
C THR A 296 21.57 2.00 43.46
N ASN A 297 20.32 1.60 43.22
CA ASN A 297 19.12 2.02 43.92
C ASN A 297 18.61 3.46 43.68
N LEU A 298 17.70 3.60 42.72
CA LEU A 298 16.77 4.73 42.65
C LEU A 298 15.36 4.20 42.35
N GLN A 299 14.59 3.99 43.42
CA GLN A 299 13.18 4.36 43.41
C GLN A 299 13.11 5.88 43.24
N LYS A 300 12.63 6.33 42.07
CA LYS A 300 12.11 7.68 41.86
C LYS A 300 11.00 7.61 40.82
N ASP A 301 9.82 8.05 41.22
CA ASP A 301 8.75 8.51 40.33
C ASP A 301 9.10 9.95 39.91
N PRO A 302 9.27 10.22 38.61
CA PRO A 302 8.95 11.53 38.06
C PRO A 302 8.01 11.39 36.87
N ALA A 303 7.17 12.41 36.62
CA ALA A 303 6.42 12.55 35.38
C ALA A 303 7.32 12.18 34.18
N SER A 304 7.01 11.04 33.54
CA SER A 304 7.98 10.30 32.74
C SER A 304 8.29 11.00 31.42
N GLU A 305 9.56 11.34 31.22
CA GLU A 305 10.08 11.64 29.90
C GLU A 305 9.70 10.49 28.94
N PRO A 306 9.14 10.77 27.76
CA PRO A 306 8.74 9.72 26.85
C PRO A 306 9.95 8.86 26.48
N SER A 307 9.79 7.53 26.44
CA SER A 307 10.90 6.63 26.09
C SER A 307 11.47 6.96 24.71
N LEU A 308 12.76 6.65 24.47
CA LEU A 308 13.40 6.88 23.16
C LEU A 308 12.58 6.27 22.01
N GLY A 309 12.01 5.07 22.21
CA GLY A 309 11.14 4.43 21.21
C GLY A 309 9.84 5.20 20.94
N TYR A 310 9.21 5.77 21.98
CA TYR A 310 8.05 6.65 21.81
C TYR A 310 8.41 7.91 21.02
N GLN A 311 9.56 8.53 21.34
CA GLN A 311 10.02 9.76 20.68
C GLN A 311 10.30 9.52 19.18
N LEU A 312 11.00 8.43 18.86
CA LEU A 312 11.27 7.97 17.49
C LEU A 312 9.98 7.70 16.73
N PHE A 313 9.01 7.04 17.36
CA PHE A 313 7.73 6.74 16.73
C PHE A 313 6.95 8.00 16.37
N ASN A 314 6.91 9.00 17.26
CA ASN A 314 6.06 10.17 17.12
C ASN A 314 6.69 11.38 16.41
N SER A 315 8.01 11.56 16.48
CA SER A 315 8.61 12.84 16.06
C SER A 315 10.05 12.78 15.56
N ALA A 316 10.89 11.87 16.08
CA ALA A 316 12.32 11.90 15.79
C ALA A 316 12.71 11.16 14.49
N ALA A 317 11.93 10.17 14.04
CA ALA A 317 12.12 9.57 12.71
C ALA A 317 11.55 10.47 11.60
N GLN A 318 12.11 10.43 10.39
CA GLN A 318 11.64 11.24 9.24
C GLN A 318 11.31 10.38 8.01
N PRO A 319 10.02 10.22 7.65
CA PRO A 319 8.84 10.70 8.36
C PRO A 319 8.63 9.94 9.69
N PRO A 320 7.93 10.53 10.68
CA PRO A 320 7.60 9.82 11.92
C PRO A 320 6.72 8.61 11.64
N CYS A 321 6.95 7.49 12.34
CA CYS A 321 6.13 6.28 12.17
C CYS A 321 4.64 6.57 12.44
N ALA A 322 4.34 7.45 13.39
CA ALA A 322 2.99 7.88 13.75
C ALA A 322 2.24 8.60 12.61
N ALA A 323 2.95 9.17 11.63
CA ALA A 323 2.33 9.79 10.47
C ALA A 323 1.65 8.74 9.57
N CYS A 324 2.18 7.52 9.54
CA CYS A 324 1.69 6.45 8.69
C CYS A 324 0.91 5.41 9.47
N HIS A 325 1.32 5.05 10.68
CA HIS A 325 0.77 3.92 11.44
C HIS A 325 -0.12 4.36 12.62
N SER A 326 -1.15 3.56 12.88
CA SER A 326 -1.90 3.65 14.14
C SER A 326 -1.24 2.79 15.22
N LEU A 327 -1.10 3.34 16.42
CA LEU A 327 -0.61 2.64 17.61
C LEU A 327 -1.12 3.35 18.86
N LYS A 328 -1.99 2.68 19.64
CA LYS A 328 -2.68 3.26 20.80
C LYS A 328 -1.70 3.78 21.85
N ALA A 329 -0.64 3.05 22.13
CA ALA A 329 0.39 3.44 23.10
C ALA A 329 1.17 4.70 22.70
N ALA A 330 1.21 5.01 21.40
CA ALA A 330 1.80 6.24 20.89
C ALA A 330 0.78 7.40 20.77
N GLY A 331 -0.51 7.12 20.95
CA GLY A 331 -1.59 8.06 20.61
C GLY A 331 -1.74 8.28 19.10
N ALA A 332 -1.10 7.46 18.27
CA ALA A 332 -1.02 7.64 16.83
C ALA A 332 -2.23 7.02 16.13
N LYS A 333 -2.72 7.72 15.08
CA LYS A 333 -3.88 7.33 14.27
C LYS A 333 -3.57 7.36 12.78
N GLY A 334 -2.32 7.04 12.40
CA GLY A 334 -1.92 7.00 10.99
C GLY A 334 -2.74 5.97 10.20
N VAL A 335 -3.10 6.33 8.97
CA VAL A 335 -4.01 5.56 8.09
C VAL A 335 -3.34 5.04 6.82
N VAL A 336 -2.04 5.34 6.63
CA VAL A 336 -1.28 4.94 5.43
C VAL A 336 -0.73 3.52 5.60
N GLY A 337 -0.15 3.25 6.76
CA GLY A 337 0.35 1.96 7.18
C GLY A 337 -0.67 1.21 8.06
N PRO A 338 -0.45 -0.10 8.29
CA PRO A 338 -1.34 -0.91 9.11
C PRO A 338 -1.45 -0.39 10.55
N ASN A 339 -2.60 -0.69 11.18
CA ASN A 339 -2.79 -0.57 12.62
C ASN A 339 -1.88 -1.59 13.33
N LEU A 340 -0.92 -1.10 14.11
CA LEU A 340 0.09 -1.94 14.77
C LEU A 340 -0.47 -2.67 16.00
N ASP A 341 -1.56 -2.17 16.60
CA ASP A 341 -2.27 -2.88 17.68
C ASP A 341 -2.99 -4.15 17.15
N GLU A 342 -3.41 -4.13 15.88
CA GLU A 342 -4.04 -5.26 15.20
C GLU A 342 -3.02 -6.18 14.53
N LEU A 343 -2.04 -5.61 13.82
CA LEU A 343 -1.06 -6.38 13.06
C LEU A 343 -0.10 -7.15 13.98
N ARG A 344 0.22 -6.58 15.15
CA ARG A 344 1.13 -7.16 16.17
C ARG A 344 2.40 -7.77 15.56
N PRO A 345 3.21 -7.01 14.81
CA PRO A 345 4.41 -7.54 14.18
C PRO A 345 5.47 -7.89 15.24
N ASP A 346 6.17 -9.00 15.05
CA ASP A 346 7.27 -9.36 15.93
C ASP A 346 8.50 -8.46 15.74
N ALA A 347 9.47 -8.57 16.65
CA ALA A 347 10.69 -7.77 16.62
C ALA A 347 11.50 -7.94 15.33
N LYS A 348 11.51 -9.14 14.74
CA LYS A 348 12.25 -9.42 13.51
C LYS A 348 11.61 -8.68 12.35
N ARG A 349 10.29 -8.76 12.22
CA ARG A 349 9.51 -8.09 11.17
C ARG A 349 9.64 -6.58 11.24
N ILE A 350 9.61 -6.00 12.44
CA ILE A 350 9.81 -4.55 12.60
C ILE A 350 11.23 -4.15 12.17
N ARG A 351 12.26 -4.91 12.54
CA ARG A 351 13.64 -4.63 12.12
C ARG A 351 13.83 -4.72 10.61
N THR A 352 13.27 -5.75 9.98
CA THR A 352 13.33 -5.88 8.51
C THR A 352 12.63 -4.71 7.84
N ALA A 353 11.45 -4.31 8.30
CA ALA A 353 10.70 -3.19 7.74
C ALA A 353 11.44 -1.85 7.92
N LEU A 354 12.08 -1.62 9.08
CA LEU A 354 12.91 -0.43 9.31
C LEU A 354 14.18 -0.46 8.44
N ALA A 355 14.80 -1.62 8.24
CA ALA A 355 16.03 -1.73 7.46
C ALA A 355 15.80 -1.55 5.95
N GLN A 356 14.72 -2.13 5.41
CA GLN A 356 14.51 -2.25 3.96
C GLN A 356 13.37 -1.38 3.43
N GLY A 357 12.53 -0.82 4.31
CA GLY A 357 11.26 -0.22 3.93
C GLY A 357 10.22 -1.29 3.54
N VAL A 358 8.95 -0.88 3.45
CA VAL A 358 7.85 -1.76 3.01
C VAL A 358 6.83 -0.93 2.22
N GLY A 359 6.74 -1.16 0.91
CA GLY A 359 5.83 -0.40 0.05
C GLY A 359 6.13 1.09 0.08
N ALA A 360 5.19 1.90 0.60
CA ALA A 360 5.37 3.35 0.76
C ALA A 360 6.16 3.75 2.01
N MET A 361 6.45 2.81 2.92
CA MET A 361 7.29 3.05 4.09
C MET A 361 8.77 3.10 3.65
N PRO A 362 9.49 4.22 3.86
CA PRO A 362 10.91 4.32 3.51
C PRO A 362 11.77 3.42 4.40
N ALA A 363 12.99 3.12 3.94
CA ALA A 363 14.01 2.53 4.79
C ALA A 363 14.57 3.59 5.76
N TYR A 364 14.87 3.15 6.99
CA TYR A 364 15.45 3.94 8.06
C TYR A 364 16.88 3.48 8.42
N ALA A 365 17.45 2.52 7.68
CA ALA A 365 18.80 1.98 7.94
C ALA A 365 19.89 3.07 7.98
N ASP A 366 19.76 4.10 7.16
CA ASP A 366 20.70 5.23 7.10
C ASP A 366 20.30 6.41 8.00
N GLN A 367 19.14 6.32 8.68
CA GLN A 367 18.59 7.39 9.51
C GLN A 367 18.63 7.07 11.01
N LEU A 368 18.57 5.78 11.37
CA LEU A 368 18.49 5.32 12.75
C LEU A 368 19.69 4.41 13.06
N SER A 369 20.33 4.64 14.19
CA SER A 369 21.33 3.74 14.76
C SER A 369 20.71 2.43 15.26
N ASP A 370 21.52 1.38 15.41
CA ASP A 370 21.07 0.09 15.97
C ASP A 370 20.40 0.22 17.36
N ALA A 371 20.85 1.18 18.16
CA ALA A 371 20.29 1.49 19.46
C ALA A 371 18.89 2.11 19.34
N GLU A 372 18.69 3.03 18.39
CA GLU A 372 17.41 3.66 18.10
C GLU A 372 16.41 2.67 17.50
N VAL A 373 16.85 1.85 16.54
CA VAL A 373 16.05 0.73 16.00
C VAL A 373 15.63 -0.20 17.12
N SER A 374 16.53 -0.56 18.04
CA SER A 374 16.20 -1.43 19.17
C SER A 374 15.22 -0.79 20.15
N ALA A 375 15.34 0.51 20.42
CA ALA A 375 14.40 1.24 21.26
C ALA A 375 13.00 1.34 20.64
N LEU A 376 12.92 1.60 19.33
CA LEU A 376 11.66 1.67 18.59
C LEU A 376 10.98 0.31 18.52
N VAL A 377 11.74 -0.77 18.25
CA VAL A 377 11.23 -2.15 18.27
C VAL A 377 10.73 -2.54 19.65
N ALA A 378 11.50 -2.23 20.71
CA ALA A 378 11.09 -2.50 22.08
C ALA A 378 9.79 -1.76 22.43
N PHE A 379 9.65 -0.50 22.03
CA PHE A 379 8.42 0.26 22.24
C PHE A 379 7.22 -0.36 21.53
N ILE A 380 7.31 -0.64 20.22
CA ILE A 380 6.20 -1.20 19.43
C ILE A 380 5.79 -2.61 19.90
N THR A 381 6.75 -3.40 20.39
CA THR A 381 6.48 -4.77 20.87
C THR A 381 6.00 -4.81 22.32
N SER A 382 6.41 -3.84 23.15
CA SER A 382 5.97 -3.74 24.57
C SER A 382 4.49 -3.43 24.73
N THR A 383 3.81 -3.06 23.65
CA THR A 383 2.42 -2.59 23.63
C THR A 383 1.45 -3.62 23.07
N GLN A 384 1.90 -4.85 22.80
CA GLN A 384 1.14 -5.94 22.16
C GLN A 384 0.43 -6.88 23.13
#